data_AF-A0A940YBP4-F1
#
_entry.id   AF-A0A940YBP4-F1
#
_cell.length_a   1.000
_cell.length_b   1.000
_cell.length_c   1.000
_cell.angle_alpha   90.00
_cell.angle_beta   90.00
_cell.angle_gamma   90.00
#
_symmetry.space_group_name_H-M   'P 1'
#
loop_
_entity.id
_entity.type
_entity.pdbx_description
1 polymer ?
#
loop_
_entity_poly.entity_id
_entity_poly.type
_entity_poly.pdbx_seq_one_letter_code
_entity_poly.pdbx_strand_id
1 'polypeptide(L)'
;MLNSTIRRAIGRSFALLSFSLLAACGGGGGGGDPSYAVDLSPKPLTARWTDAMVVLEPVSVTAVFDKAPTGTVYPVVVMDAPNFVSETVAVRQISGATYEVDLTPKSSLSVGVHTGTLTLKLCKDPQCNAVYALTGGSLPYELTVSAAMAVSLTINGVPVPDGRGGQLTAREDDVLTVDISSGDTIELSSHAEVDWVASTNNQVNNSITVLSSTPTSWRAVISGPPNAKDLSVLAIPKDTNQRSAQYSFFIQ
;
A
#
# COMPACT_ATOMS: atom_id res chain seq x y z
N MET A 1 -38.95 -12.04 18.35
CA MET A 1 -39.46 -10.72 18.79
C MET A 1 -39.51 -9.83 17.56
N LEU A 2 -40.73 -9.45 17.17
CA LEU A 2 -41.07 -8.62 16.02
C LEU A 2 -40.68 -7.16 16.27
N ASN A 3 -40.31 -6.42 15.21
CA ASN A 3 -40.73 -5.02 14.98
C ASN A 3 -40.42 -4.67 13.51
N SER A 4 -41.40 -4.57 12.61
CA SER A 4 -42.43 -3.53 12.48
C SER A 4 -41.97 -2.31 11.67
N THR A 5 -42.14 -2.46 10.36
CA THR A 5 -42.58 -1.48 9.33
C THR A 5 -43.04 -0.10 9.83
N ILE A 6 -42.53 0.98 9.22
CA ILE A 6 -43.20 2.30 9.20
C ILE A 6 -43.28 2.82 7.76
N ARG A 7 -44.52 2.94 7.27
CA ARG A 7 -44.95 3.71 6.09
C ARG A 7 -45.27 5.15 6.49
N ARG A 8 -45.10 6.10 5.56
CA ARG A 8 -45.92 7.32 5.30
C ARG A 8 -45.07 8.32 4.51
N ALA A 9 -45.57 9.23 3.67
CA ALA A 9 -46.81 9.42 2.93
C ALA A 9 -46.61 10.71 2.11
N ILE A 10 -47.10 10.71 0.86
CA ILE A 10 -47.93 11.77 0.25
C ILE A 10 -47.48 13.24 0.38
N GLY A 11 -47.15 13.82 -0.78
CA GLY A 11 -47.85 15.02 -1.26
C GLY A 11 -47.09 16.34 -1.24
N ARG A 12 -46.94 16.96 -2.42
CA ARG A 12 -47.73 18.14 -2.81
C ARG A 12 -47.29 18.66 -4.18
N SER A 13 -48.21 18.55 -5.13
CA SER A 13 -48.23 19.37 -6.35
C SER A 13 -48.43 20.84 -5.97
N PHE A 14 -47.60 21.73 -6.50
CA PHE A 14 -47.92 23.15 -6.64
C PHE A 14 -47.47 23.59 -8.04
N ALA A 15 -48.46 23.79 -8.91
CA ALA A 15 -48.31 24.57 -10.12
C ALA A 15 -48.36 26.06 -9.73
N LEU A 16 -47.51 26.90 -10.33
CA LEU A 16 -47.85 28.31 -10.56
C LEU A 16 -47.06 28.86 -11.75
N LEU A 17 -47.86 29.18 -12.75
CA LEU A 17 -47.64 30.02 -13.93
C LEU A 17 -47.10 31.41 -13.53
N SER A 18 -46.08 31.95 -14.21
CA SER A 18 -46.03 33.40 -14.47
C SER A 18 -45.03 33.79 -15.57
N PHE A 19 -45.56 34.55 -16.53
CA PHE A 19 -44.91 35.28 -17.61
C PHE A 19 -43.92 36.34 -17.10
N SER A 20 -42.86 36.63 -17.87
CA SER A 20 -42.47 38.00 -18.29
C SER A 20 -41.23 37.99 -19.18
N LEU A 21 -41.41 38.47 -20.41
CA LEU A 21 -40.38 38.81 -21.39
C LEU A 21 -39.62 40.06 -20.95
N LEU A 22 -38.29 39.99 -20.89
CA LEU A 22 -37.40 41.14 -21.16
C LEU A 22 -36.15 40.63 -21.85
N ALA A 23 -36.10 40.85 -23.17
CA ALA A 23 -34.89 40.76 -23.96
C ALA A 23 -34.01 41.97 -23.64
N ALA A 24 -33.05 41.80 -22.73
CA ALA A 24 -31.96 42.74 -22.54
C ALA A 24 -30.72 42.19 -23.25
N CYS A 25 -30.39 42.80 -24.39
CA CYS A 25 -29.12 42.63 -25.09
C CYS A 25 -28.00 43.25 -24.24
N GLY A 26 -27.43 42.44 -23.34
CA GLY A 26 -26.26 42.81 -22.56
C GLY A 26 -25.01 42.25 -23.24
N GLY A 27 -24.30 43.10 -23.98
CA GLY A 27 -22.94 42.82 -24.45
C GLY A 27 -21.98 42.77 -23.27
N GLY A 28 -21.85 41.60 -22.65
CA GLY A 28 -20.87 41.33 -21.60
C GLY A 28 -19.50 41.10 -22.20
N GLY A 29 -18.57 42.03 -21.98
CA GLY A 29 -17.16 41.85 -22.28
C GLY A 29 -16.64 40.63 -21.52
N GLY A 30 -16.40 39.54 -22.24
CA GLY A 30 -15.82 38.31 -21.71
C GLY A 30 -14.38 38.56 -21.30
N GLY A 31 -14.18 39.09 -20.09
CA GLY A 31 -12.93 38.92 -19.36
C GLY A 31 -12.77 37.43 -19.09
N GLY A 32 -12.11 36.72 -20.01
CA GLY A 32 -11.82 35.31 -19.83
C GLY A 32 -11.03 35.13 -18.54
N ASP A 33 -11.55 34.26 -17.66
CA ASP A 33 -10.81 33.88 -16.47
C ASP A 33 -9.40 33.40 -16.86
N PRO A 34 -8.36 33.72 -16.07
CA PRO A 34 -7.02 33.23 -16.36
C PRO A 34 -7.03 31.70 -16.34
N SER A 35 -6.54 31.12 -17.43
CA SER A 35 -6.23 29.69 -17.50
C SER A 35 -4.75 29.46 -17.20
N TYR A 36 -4.46 28.35 -16.53
CA TYR A 36 -3.12 27.89 -16.20
C TYR A 36 -2.86 26.52 -16.80
N ALA A 37 -1.62 26.29 -17.23
CA ALA A 37 -1.14 24.96 -17.54
C ALA A 37 -0.35 24.42 -16.35
N VAL A 38 -0.54 23.16 -16.00
CA VAL A 38 0.15 22.52 -14.88
C VAL A 38 0.74 21.19 -15.28
N ASP A 39 2.00 20.99 -14.92
CA ASP A 39 2.69 19.71 -15.01
C ASP A 39 2.78 19.07 -13.63
N LEU A 40 2.51 17.76 -13.56
CA LEU A 40 2.49 16.98 -12.32
C LEU A 40 3.57 15.92 -12.37
N SER A 41 4.39 15.84 -11.33
CA SER A 41 5.47 14.85 -11.20
C SER A 41 5.50 14.21 -9.82
N PRO A 42 5.90 12.93 -9.69
CA PRO A 42 6.22 12.00 -10.78
C PRO A 42 4.96 11.56 -11.56
N LYS A 43 5.12 11.06 -12.80
CA LYS A 43 4.02 10.59 -13.66
C LYS A 43 4.40 9.29 -14.41
N PRO A 44 3.79 8.13 -14.09
CA PRO A 44 2.76 7.93 -13.06
C PRO A 44 3.33 8.06 -11.64
N LEU A 45 2.44 8.30 -10.67
CA LEU A 45 2.77 8.19 -9.26
C LEU A 45 2.78 6.72 -8.86
N THR A 46 3.91 6.21 -8.38
CA THR A 46 4.04 4.80 -8.00
C THR A 46 4.45 4.64 -6.54
N ALA A 47 3.85 3.67 -5.85
CA ALA A 47 4.26 3.27 -4.51
C ALA A 47 4.11 1.75 -4.34
N ARG A 48 4.96 1.15 -3.51
CA ARG A 48 4.97 -0.29 -3.24
C ARG A 48 5.20 -0.55 -1.76
N TRP A 49 4.46 -1.49 -1.18
CA TRP A 49 4.61 -1.91 0.21
C TRP A 49 4.01 -3.30 0.43
N THR A 50 4.15 -3.85 1.63
CA THR A 50 3.58 -5.14 2.03
C THR A 50 2.36 -4.97 2.93
N ASP A 51 1.45 -5.93 2.93
CA ASP A 51 0.25 -5.90 3.79
C ASP A 51 0.55 -6.03 5.31
N ALA A 52 1.81 -6.26 5.69
CA ALA A 52 2.28 -6.19 7.08
C ALA A 52 2.69 -4.76 7.51
N MET A 53 2.91 -3.84 6.58
CA MET A 53 3.33 -2.47 6.91
C MET A 53 2.15 -1.65 7.46
N VAL A 54 2.23 -1.28 8.73
CA VAL A 54 1.20 -0.46 9.40
C VAL A 54 1.41 1.03 9.14
N VAL A 55 2.66 1.46 9.00
CA VAL A 55 3.06 2.85 8.74
C VAL A 55 3.66 2.92 7.36
N LEU A 56 3.03 3.72 6.48
CA LEU A 56 3.48 3.92 5.10
C LEU A 56 4.12 5.30 4.98
N GLU A 57 5.19 5.37 4.18
CA GLU A 57 5.81 6.64 3.83
C GLU A 57 4.88 7.42 2.88
N PRO A 58 4.68 8.73 3.10
CA PRO A 58 3.97 9.57 2.16
C PRO A 58 4.70 9.61 0.81
N VAL A 59 3.94 9.60 -0.29
CA VAL A 59 4.47 9.87 -1.62
C VAL A 59 4.26 11.34 -1.98
N SER A 60 5.32 12.00 -2.41
CA SER A 60 5.27 13.42 -2.76
C SER A 60 4.87 13.63 -4.21
N VAL A 61 3.98 14.59 -4.45
CA VAL A 61 3.58 15.05 -5.77
C VAL A 61 3.90 16.53 -5.88
N THR A 62 4.63 16.90 -6.93
CA THR A 62 4.93 18.28 -7.27
C THR A 62 4.05 18.74 -8.42
N ALA A 63 3.48 19.93 -8.28
CA ALA A 63 2.74 20.63 -9.32
C ALA A 63 3.51 21.90 -9.73
N VAL A 64 3.84 22.03 -11.01
CA VAL A 64 4.52 23.19 -11.58
C VAL A 64 3.60 23.87 -12.57
N PHE A 65 3.23 25.12 -12.27
CA PHE A 65 2.40 25.96 -13.13
C PHE A 65 3.25 26.74 -14.14
N ASP A 66 2.71 26.96 -15.34
CA ASP A 66 3.34 27.76 -16.40
C ASP A 66 3.62 29.22 -15.99
N LYS A 67 2.80 29.72 -15.05
CA LYS A 67 2.94 31.02 -14.40
C LYS A 67 2.39 30.95 -12.99
N ALA A 68 2.89 31.82 -12.12
CA ALA A 68 2.39 31.92 -10.75
C ALA A 68 0.88 32.29 -10.76
N PRO A 69 0.02 31.55 -10.05
CA PRO A 69 -1.37 31.94 -9.90
C PRO A 69 -1.49 33.31 -9.23
N THR A 70 -2.32 34.19 -9.80
CA THR A 70 -2.57 35.52 -9.22
C THR A 70 -3.74 35.47 -8.24
N GLY A 71 -3.58 36.10 -7.08
CA GLY A 71 -4.60 36.13 -6.02
C GLY A 71 -4.49 34.96 -5.05
N THR A 72 -5.46 34.85 -4.14
CA THR A 72 -5.53 33.73 -3.20
C THR A 72 -6.00 32.47 -3.94
N VAL A 73 -5.30 31.36 -3.74
CA VAL A 73 -5.63 30.08 -4.33
C VAL A 73 -5.71 28.99 -3.27
N TYR A 74 -6.63 28.04 -3.46
CA TYR A 74 -6.83 26.90 -2.59
C TYR A 74 -6.67 25.62 -3.44
N PRO A 75 -5.46 25.07 -3.54
CA PRO A 75 -5.24 23.83 -4.27
C PRO A 75 -5.92 22.67 -3.54
N VAL A 76 -6.64 21.84 -4.30
CA VAL A 76 -7.36 20.67 -3.80
C VAL A 76 -7.02 19.48 -4.70
N VAL A 77 -6.61 18.36 -4.10
CA VAL A 77 -6.44 17.10 -4.81
C VAL A 77 -7.71 16.27 -4.68
N VAL A 78 -8.30 15.90 -5.81
CA VAL A 78 -9.46 15.01 -5.87
C VAL A 78 -8.99 13.63 -6.31
N MET A 79 -9.35 12.63 -5.53
CA MET A 79 -9.06 11.22 -5.81
C MET A 79 -10.28 10.57 -6.44
N ASP A 80 -10.06 9.73 -7.45
CA ASP A 80 -11.13 8.93 -8.08
C ASP A 80 -11.56 7.72 -7.23
N ALA A 81 -10.63 7.20 -6.43
CA ALA A 81 -10.86 6.10 -5.50
C ALA A 81 -10.25 6.43 -4.11
N PRO A 82 -10.79 5.85 -3.03
CA PRO A 82 -10.36 6.15 -1.67
C PRO A 82 -9.07 5.41 -1.28
N ASN A 83 -8.04 5.44 -2.12
CA ASN A 83 -6.78 4.69 -1.96
C ASN A 83 -5.73 5.40 -1.10
N PHE A 84 -5.91 6.70 -0.84
CA PHE A 84 -5.07 7.49 0.07
C PHE A 84 -5.87 7.92 1.31
N VAL A 85 -5.17 8.22 2.39
CA VAL A 85 -5.76 8.73 3.63
C VAL A 85 -6.39 10.10 3.33
N SER A 86 -7.66 10.28 3.71
CA SER A 86 -8.45 11.48 3.40
C SER A 86 -8.27 12.62 4.41
N GLU A 87 -7.30 12.50 5.31
CA GLU A 87 -6.96 13.59 6.23
C GLU A 87 -6.52 14.81 5.42
N THR A 88 -6.64 16.00 6.01
CA THR A 88 -6.41 17.28 5.34
C THR A 88 -5.02 17.30 4.70
N VAL A 89 -4.97 16.96 3.41
CA VAL A 89 -3.74 16.88 2.65
C VAL A 89 -3.20 18.30 2.55
N ALA A 90 -2.12 18.60 3.28
CA ALA A 90 -1.53 19.93 3.32
C ALA A 90 -0.73 20.16 2.04
N VAL A 91 -1.24 21.03 1.16
CA VAL A 91 -0.49 21.49 -0.01
C VAL A 91 0.44 22.63 0.43
N ARG A 92 1.74 22.46 0.21
CA ARG A 92 2.77 23.46 0.51
C ARG A 92 3.18 24.18 -0.77
N GLN A 93 3.25 25.50 -0.71
CA GLN A 93 3.86 26.27 -1.78
C GLN A 93 5.39 26.29 -1.59
N ILE A 94 6.13 25.81 -2.59
CA ILE A 94 7.60 25.78 -2.60
C ILE A 94 8.14 27.06 -3.25
N SER A 95 7.48 27.54 -4.30
CA SER A 95 7.82 28.77 -5.02
C SER A 95 6.55 29.43 -5.58
N GLY A 96 6.67 30.59 -6.21
CA GLY A 96 5.53 31.30 -6.81
C GLY A 96 4.67 30.44 -7.76
N ALA A 97 5.27 29.48 -8.47
CA ALA A 97 4.57 28.60 -9.41
C ALA A 97 4.71 27.10 -9.08
N THR A 98 5.29 26.74 -7.93
CA THR A 98 5.55 25.35 -7.56
C THR A 98 4.88 25.01 -6.24
N TYR A 99 4.10 23.95 -6.26
CA TYR A 99 3.40 23.42 -5.10
C TYR A 99 3.76 21.95 -4.91
N GLU A 100 3.73 21.50 -3.68
CA GLU A 100 4.04 20.13 -3.30
C GLU A 100 2.98 19.62 -2.33
N VAL A 101 2.71 18.32 -2.43
CA VAL A 101 1.74 17.66 -1.58
C VAL A 101 2.21 16.25 -1.28
N ASP A 102 2.15 15.88 0.00
CA ASP A 102 2.47 14.53 0.46
C ASP A 102 1.18 13.74 0.63
N LEU A 103 1.09 12.59 -0.05
CA LEU A 103 -0.07 11.72 -0.06
C LEU A 103 0.29 10.39 0.61
N THR A 104 -0.39 10.02 1.68
CA THR A 104 -0.16 8.73 2.34
C THR A 104 -1.14 7.70 1.80
N PRO A 105 -0.67 6.61 1.16
CA PRO A 105 -1.55 5.50 0.79
C PRO A 105 -2.21 4.87 2.02
N LYS A 106 -3.37 4.21 1.85
CA LYS A 106 -3.99 3.47 2.95
C LYS A 106 -3.28 2.13 3.17
N SER A 107 -2.83 1.88 4.40
CA SER A 107 -2.27 0.57 4.79
C SER A 107 -3.29 -0.57 4.76
N SER A 108 -4.59 -0.27 4.78
CA SER A 108 -5.67 -1.26 4.70
C SER A 108 -6.05 -1.69 3.28
N LEU A 109 -5.31 -1.28 2.25
CA LEU A 109 -5.51 -1.76 0.89
C LEU A 109 -5.21 -3.26 0.82
N SER A 110 -6.07 -4.00 0.10
CA SER A 110 -5.87 -5.44 -0.10
C SER A 110 -4.64 -5.70 -0.97
N VAL A 111 -4.01 -6.87 -0.81
CA VAL A 111 -2.96 -7.36 -1.70
C VAL A 111 -3.39 -7.26 -3.16
N GLY A 112 -2.53 -6.73 -4.02
CA GLY A 112 -2.78 -6.52 -5.44
C GLY A 112 -2.32 -5.15 -5.96
N VAL A 113 -2.72 -4.83 -7.18
CA VAL A 113 -2.42 -3.57 -7.86
C VAL A 113 -3.66 -2.68 -7.83
N HIS A 114 -3.49 -1.43 -7.38
CA HIS A 114 -4.54 -0.41 -7.31
C HIS A 114 -4.17 0.76 -8.21
N THR A 115 -4.98 0.98 -9.24
CA THR A 115 -4.77 2.06 -10.22
C THR A 115 -5.86 3.11 -10.13
N GLY A 116 -5.52 4.34 -10.46
CA GLY A 116 -6.50 5.41 -10.62
C GLY A 116 -5.86 6.72 -11.08
N THR A 117 -6.56 7.81 -10.84
CA THR A 117 -6.20 9.16 -11.27
C THR A 117 -6.42 10.16 -10.13
N LEU A 118 -5.38 10.93 -9.83
CA LEU A 118 -5.45 12.14 -9.03
C LEU A 118 -5.76 13.33 -9.94
N THR A 119 -6.71 14.18 -9.52
CA THR A 119 -7.05 15.41 -10.23
C THR A 119 -6.78 16.62 -9.34
N LEU A 120 -5.84 17.47 -9.75
CA LEU A 120 -5.62 18.76 -9.12
C LEU A 120 -6.71 19.75 -9.55
N LYS A 121 -7.31 20.41 -8.56
CA LYS A 121 -8.16 21.58 -8.74
C LYS A 121 -7.50 22.77 -8.08
N LEU A 122 -7.58 23.93 -8.72
CA LEU A 122 -7.14 25.19 -8.16
C LEU A 122 -8.38 26.04 -7.87
N CYS A 123 -8.79 26.10 -6.61
CA CYS A 123 -10.02 26.75 -6.20
C CYS A 123 -9.77 28.24 -5.88
N LYS A 124 -10.75 29.09 -6.19
CA LYS A 124 -10.74 30.54 -5.90
C LYS A 124 -11.18 30.84 -4.47
N ASP A 125 -11.89 29.91 -3.85
CA ASP A 125 -12.44 30.02 -2.49
C ASP A 125 -12.20 28.71 -1.70
N PRO A 126 -12.21 28.75 -0.35
CA PRO A 126 -11.96 27.58 0.50
C PRO A 126 -12.94 26.43 0.30
N GLN A 127 -14.17 26.71 -0.15
CA GLN A 127 -15.23 25.71 -0.39
C GLN A 127 -15.19 25.16 -1.82
N CYS A 128 -14.29 25.67 -2.66
CA CYS A 128 -14.16 25.30 -4.06
C CYS A 128 -15.44 25.47 -4.89
N ASN A 129 -16.23 26.51 -4.62
CA ASN A 129 -17.40 26.85 -5.42
C ASN A 129 -17.01 27.39 -6.80
N ALA A 130 -15.84 28.03 -6.90
CA ALA A 130 -15.26 28.47 -8.16
C ALA A 130 -13.83 27.94 -8.35
N VAL A 131 -13.51 27.50 -9.56
CA VAL A 131 -12.20 26.94 -9.93
C VAL A 131 -11.58 27.73 -11.06
N TYR A 132 -10.25 27.81 -11.08
CA TYR A 132 -9.51 28.26 -12.26
C TYR A 132 -9.50 27.16 -13.32
N ALA A 133 -9.52 27.57 -14.59
CA ALA A 133 -9.39 26.62 -15.70
C ALA A 133 -7.95 26.09 -15.76
N LEU A 134 -7.80 24.77 -15.58
CA LEU A 134 -6.51 24.09 -15.67
C LEU A 134 -6.42 23.26 -16.94
N THR A 135 -5.32 23.41 -17.67
CA THR A 135 -4.89 22.45 -18.68
C THR A 135 -3.82 21.54 -18.05
N GLY A 136 -4.03 20.23 -18.13
CA GLY A 136 -3.26 19.28 -17.32
C GLY A 136 -3.96 18.99 -16.00
N GLY A 137 -3.21 18.70 -14.94
CA GLY A 137 -3.77 18.47 -13.61
C GLY A 137 -4.33 17.08 -13.36
N SER A 138 -4.20 16.17 -14.32
CA SER A 138 -4.51 14.74 -14.15
C SER A 138 -3.22 13.94 -14.04
N LEU A 139 -3.10 13.18 -12.95
CA LEU A 139 -1.94 12.34 -12.63
C LEU A 139 -2.40 10.90 -12.40
N PRO A 140 -2.10 9.96 -13.32
CA PRO A 140 -2.33 8.55 -13.07
C PRO A 140 -1.44 8.04 -11.94
N TYR A 141 -1.95 7.09 -11.15
CA TYR A 141 -1.19 6.40 -10.12
C TYR A 141 -1.33 4.87 -10.23
N GLU A 142 -0.32 4.18 -9.71
CA GLU A 142 -0.28 2.73 -9.53
C GLU A 142 0.33 2.41 -8.15
N LEU A 143 -0.47 1.80 -7.29
CA LEU A 143 -0.04 1.36 -5.96
C LEU A 143 0.00 -0.16 -5.94
N THR A 144 1.10 -0.75 -5.48
CA THR A 144 1.24 -2.21 -5.38
C THR A 144 1.33 -2.63 -3.92
N VAL A 145 0.43 -3.51 -3.50
CA VAL A 145 0.46 -4.16 -2.18
C VAL A 145 0.85 -5.61 -2.37
N SER A 146 2.04 -5.99 -1.92
CA SER A 146 2.50 -7.38 -1.89
C SER A 146 2.01 -8.08 -0.61
N ALA A 147 1.75 -9.38 -0.67
CA ALA A 147 1.58 -10.17 0.55
C ALA A 147 2.93 -10.23 1.29
N ALA A 148 2.95 -9.88 2.58
CA ALA A 148 4.14 -9.91 3.41
C ALA A 148 4.61 -11.34 3.61
N MET A 149 5.91 -11.59 3.46
CA MET A 149 6.46 -12.95 3.51
C MET A 149 6.14 -13.67 4.82
N ALA A 150 5.83 -14.95 4.70
CA ALA A 150 5.57 -15.84 5.81
C ALA A 150 6.05 -17.24 5.43
N VAL A 151 6.94 -17.77 6.26
CA VAL A 151 7.54 -19.09 6.10
C VAL A 151 6.99 -20.00 7.19
N SER A 152 6.32 -21.08 6.79
CA SER A 152 5.77 -22.08 7.70
C SER A 152 6.74 -23.26 7.86
N LEU A 153 6.75 -23.89 9.03
CA LEU A 153 7.62 -25.02 9.34
C LEU A 153 6.84 -26.31 9.58
N THR A 154 7.30 -27.42 9.00
CA THR A 154 6.92 -28.77 9.40
C THR A 154 8.15 -29.62 9.73
N ILE A 155 8.01 -30.55 10.68
CA ILE A 155 9.03 -31.51 11.08
C ILE A 155 8.48 -32.90 10.83
N ASN A 156 9.17 -33.70 10.03
CA ASN A 156 8.74 -35.05 9.64
C ASN A 156 7.31 -35.07 9.06
N GLY A 157 6.92 -34.02 8.33
CA GLY A 157 5.59 -33.85 7.75
C GLY A 157 4.51 -33.39 8.74
N VAL A 158 4.86 -33.10 10.00
CA VAL A 158 3.94 -32.58 11.02
C VAL A 158 4.13 -31.07 11.18
N PRO A 159 3.07 -30.26 11.01
CA PRO A 159 3.13 -28.83 11.30
C PRO A 159 3.55 -28.55 12.74
N VAL A 160 4.55 -27.69 12.93
CA VAL A 160 4.97 -27.26 14.27
C VAL A 160 3.95 -26.22 14.76
N PRO A 161 3.31 -26.40 15.93
CA PRO A 161 2.33 -25.44 16.43
C PRO A 161 2.98 -24.16 16.98
N ASP A 162 2.29 -23.03 16.87
CA ASP A 162 2.69 -21.73 17.42
C ASP A 162 2.31 -21.54 18.91
N GLY A 163 1.74 -22.57 19.53
CA GLY A 163 1.21 -22.54 20.90
C GLY A 163 -0.17 -21.88 21.05
N ARG A 164 -0.75 -21.34 19.96
CA ARG A 164 -2.10 -20.73 19.90
C ARG A 164 -3.06 -21.52 19.01
N GLY A 165 -2.62 -22.69 18.54
CA GLY A 165 -3.39 -23.57 17.65
C GLY A 165 -3.18 -23.28 16.17
N GLY A 166 -2.30 -22.32 15.82
CA GLY A 166 -1.82 -22.11 14.46
C GLY A 166 -0.52 -22.86 14.19
N GLN A 167 -0.04 -22.81 12.95
CA GLN A 167 1.28 -23.30 12.57
C GLN A 167 2.35 -22.23 12.83
N LEU A 168 3.48 -22.62 13.39
CA LEU A 168 4.64 -21.79 13.61
C LEU A 168 5.10 -21.21 12.27
N THR A 169 5.07 -19.90 12.18
CA THR A 169 5.31 -19.15 10.96
C THR A 169 6.25 -17.99 11.24
N ALA A 170 7.42 -17.99 10.62
CA ALA A 170 8.34 -16.84 10.66
C ALA A 170 7.90 -15.80 9.63
N ARG A 171 7.87 -14.53 10.05
CA ARG A 171 7.57 -13.37 9.19
C ARG A 171 8.83 -12.53 8.97
N GLU A 172 8.69 -11.45 8.21
CA GLU A 172 9.77 -10.47 7.99
C GLU A 172 10.42 -10.04 9.32
N ASP A 173 11.76 -10.09 9.36
CA ASP A 173 12.61 -9.84 10.54
C ASP A 173 12.50 -10.83 11.70
N ASP A 174 11.67 -11.87 11.62
CA ASP A 174 11.62 -12.89 12.66
C ASP A 174 12.86 -13.79 12.63
N VAL A 175 13.35 -14.12 13.82
CA VAL A 175 14.32 -15.20 14.05
C VAL A 175 13.70 -16.19 15.03
N LEU A 176 13.15 -17.29 14.51
CA LEU A 176 12.50 -18.32 15.33
C LEU A 176 13.49 -19.43 15.65
N THR A 177 13.57 -19.83 16.93
CA THR A 177 14.38 -20.97 17.36
C THR A 177 13.47 -22.17 17.59
N VAL A 178 13.84 -23.33 17.04
CA VAL A 178 13.05 -24.56 17.11
C VAL A 178 13.93 -25.72 17.55
N ASP A 179 13.42 -26.48 18.52
CA ASP A 179 14.04 -27.70 18.99
C ASP A 179 13.71 -28.86 18.04
N ILE A 180 14.73 -29.61 17.63
CA ILE A 180 14.63 -30.75 16.70
C ILE A 180 15.44 -31.94 17.23
N SER A 181 15.16 -33.13 16.70
CA SER A 181 16.00 -34.30 16.90
C SER A 181 16.98 -34.48 15.73
N SER A 182 18.13 -35.09 16.01
CA SER A 182 19.10 -35.44 14.96
C SER A 182 18.47 -36.45 13.99
N GLY A 183 18.49 -36.12 12.69
CA GLY A 183 17.87 -36.91 11.63
C GLY A 183 16.46 -36.46 11.24
N ASP A 184 15.91 -35.44 11.91
CA ASP A 184 14.62 -34.88 11.53
C ASP A 184 14.64 -34.31 10.10
N THR A 185 13.56 -34.57 9.37
CA THR A 185 13.30 -33.93 8.09
C THR A 185 12.56 -32.63 8.32
N ILE A 186 13.21 -31.53 7.95
CA ILE A 186 12.68 -30.18 8.03
C ILE A 186 12.13 -29.78 6.67
N GLU A 187 10.92 -29.22 6.66
CA GLU A 187 10.34 -28.61 5.47
C GLU A 187 9.83 -27.21 5.81
N LEU A 188 10.31 -26.25 5.03
CA LEU A 188 9.93 -24.85 5.08
C LEU A 188 9.13 -24.52 3.83
N SER A 189 7.98 -23.86 4.00
CA SER A 189 7.15 -23.40 2.88
C SER A 189 6.91 -21.90 3.00
N SER A 190 7.31 -21.16 1.98
CA SER A 190 7.03 -19.73 1.80
C SER A 190 5.89 -19.56 0.80
N HIS A 191 5.01 -18.59 1.03
CA HIS A 191 4.00 -18.20 0.05
C HIS A 191 4.53 -17.21 -1.00
N ALA A 192 5.70 -16.61 -0.77
CA ALA A 192 6.40 -15.73 -1.69
C ALA A 192 7.66 -16.43 -2.22
N GLU A 193 8.15 -16.01 -3.40
CA GLU A 193 9.43 -16.52 -3.91
C GLU A 193 10.60 -15.98 -3.08
N VAL A 194 11.44 -16.91 -2.61
CA VAL A 194 12.62 -16.63 -1.80
C VAL A 194 13.83 -17.39 -2.34
N ASP A 195 15.01 -16.87 -2.02
CA ASP A 195 16.25 -17.62 -2.07
C ASP A 195 16.54 -18.22 -0.68
N TRP A 196 16.76 -19.53 -0.64
CA TRP A 196 17.04 -20.25 0.60
C TRP A 196 18.53 -20.31 0.87
N VAL A 197 18.95 -19.83 2.04
CA VAL A 197 20.35 -19.90 2.49
C VAL A 197 20.42 -20.72 3.76
N ALA A 198 20.93 -21.95 3.64
CA ALA A 198 21.20 -22.82 4.78
C ALA A 198 22.63 -22.61 5.28
N SER A 199 22.81 -22.58 6.60
CA SER A 199 24.11 -22.44 7.25
C SER A 199 24.26 -23.40 8.41
N THR A 200 25.45 -24.01 8.53
CA THR A 200 25.89 -24.72 9.74
C THR A 200 26.74 -23.83 10.65
N ASN A 201 26.98 -22.57 10.26
CA ASN A 201 27.83 -21.60 10.96
C ASN A 201 29.20 -22.17 11.39
N ASN A 202 29.79 -23.02 10.53
CA ASN A 202 31.07 -23.70 10.75
C ASN A 202 31.12 -24.66 11.96
N GLN A 203 29.96 -25.12 12.44
CA GLN A 203 29.90 -26.12 13.50
C GLN A 203 30.35 -27.49 12.97
N VAL A 204 31.42 -28.02 13.54
CA VAL A 204 31.97 -29.33 13.18
C VAL A 204 31.01 -30.42 13.67
N ASN A 205 30.72 -31.40 12.82
CA ASN A 205 29.77 -32.51 13.03
C ASN A 205 28.28 -32.17 12.87
N ASN A 206 27.95 -30.93 12.49
CA ASN A 206 26.60 -30.61 12.05
C ASN A 206 26.49 -30.78 10.53
N SER A 207 25.34 -31.24 10.05
CA SER A 207 25.06 -31.39 8.63
C SER A 207 23.63 -30.99 8.31
N ILE A 208 23.48 -30.32 7.16
CA ILE A 208 22.20 -30.04 6.53
C ILE A 208 22.25 -30.70 5.15
N THR A 209 21.51 -31.80 4.98
CA THR A 209 21.43 -32.50 3.70
C THR A 209 20.16 -32.04 2.98
N VAL A 210 20.31 -31.10 2.05
CA VAL A 210 19.18 -30.57 1.26
C VAL A 210 18.63 -31.67 0.35
N LEU A 211 17.35 -31.98 0.52
CA LEU A 211 16.61 -32.96 -0.27
C LEU A 211 15.95 -32.31 -1.50
N SER A 212 15.39 -31.12 -1.33
CA SER A 212 14.80 -30.33 -2.42
C SER A 212 14.81 -28.84 -2.07
N SER A 213 14.97 -27.99 -3.08
CA SER A 213 14.85 -26.54 -2.93
C SER A 213 14.22 -25.94 -4.18
N THR A 214 13.16 -25.19 -3.97
CA THR A 214 12.42 -24.40 -4.96
C THR A 214 12.21 -22.99 -4.39
N PRO A 215 11.80 -21.98 -5.18
CA PRO A 215 11.58 -20.64 -4.65
C PRO A 215 10.54 -20.54 -3.51
N THR A 216 9.66 -21.52 -3.34
CA THR A 216 8.60 -21.49 -2.31
C THR A 216 8.67 -22.63 -1.31
N SER A 217 9.57 -23.60 -1.50
CA SER A 217 9.71 -24.75 -0.61
C SER A 217 11.17 -25.18 -0.48
N TRP A 218 11.60 -25.46 0.74
CA TRP A 218 12.92 -25.99 1.06
C TRP A 218 12.77 -27.17 2.00
N ARG A 219 13.45 -28.28 1.71
CA ARG A 219 13.37 -29.52 2.49
C ARG A 219 14.76 -30.10 2.69
N ALA A 220 15.09 -30.48 3.92
CA ALA A 220 16.38 -31.07 4.26
C ALA A 220 16.28 -32.03 5.44
N VAL A 221 17.29 -32.90 5.58
CA VAL A 221 17.55 -33.62 6.83
C VAL A 221 18.61 -32.86 7.60
N ILE A 222 18.35 -32.57 8.87
CA ILE A 222 19.32 -31.93 9.76
C ILE A 222 19.86 -32.97 10.73
N SER A 223 21.18 -33.03 10.91
CA SER A 223 21.82 -33.97 11.83
C SER A 223 23.02 -33.35 12.53
N GLY A 224 23.25 -33.74 13.78
CA GLY A 224 24.35 -33.30 14.61
C GLY A 224 24.34 -33.98 15.99
N PRO A 225 25.32 -33.68 16.86
CA PRO A 225 25.35 -34.17 18.23
C PRO A 225 24.25 -33.50 19.09
N PRO A 226 23.86 -34.11 20.23
CA PRO A 226 22.98 -33.47 21.21
C PRO A 226 23.52 -32.10 21.66
N ASN A 227 22.63 -31.14 21.82
CA ASN A 227 22.90 -29.73 22.14
C ASN A 227 23.60 -28.92 21.02
N ALA A 228 23.63 -29.42 19.78
CA ALA A 228 24.11 -28.64 18.65
C ALA A 228 23.23 -27.39 18.43
N LYS A 229 23.88 -26.24 18.21
CA LYS A 229 23.28 -24.93 17.96
C LYS A 229 23.69 -24.39 16.60
N ASP A 230 23.13 -23.23 16.26
CA ASP A 230 23.55 -22.40 15.12
C ASP A 230 23.38 -23.09 13.76
N LEU A 231 22.43 -24.01 13.65
CA LEU A 231 21.94 -24.49 12.36
C LEU A 231 20.83 -23.54 11.94
N SER A 232 20.92 -22.92 10.78
CA SER A 232 19.90 -21.97 10.36
C SER A 232 19.56 -22.08 8.89
N VAL A 233 18.33 -21.67 8.58
CA VAL A 233 17.87 -21.46 7.21
C VAL A 233 17.24 -20.08 7.15
N LEU A 234 17.78 -19.26 6.26
CA LEU A 234 17.32 -17.92 5.98
C LEU A 234 16.53 -17.95 4.67
N ALA A 235 15.32 -17.39 4.70
CA ALA A 235 14.50 -17.10 3.53
C ALA A 235 14.72 -15.64 3.13
N ILE A 236 15.35 -15.42 1.97
CA ILE A 236 15.60 -14.07 1.44
C ILE A 236 14.57 -13.80 0.33
N PRO A 237 13.60 -12.89 0.53
CA PRO A 237 12.59 -12.62 -0.48
C PRO A 237 13.19 -12.01 -1.74
N LYS A 238 12.65 -12.38 -2.91
CA LYS A 238 13.03 -11.76 -4.19
C LYS A 238 12.47 -10.35 -4.35
N ASP A 239 11.35 -10.04 -3.69
CA ASP A 239 10.84 -8.67 -3.60
C ASP A 239 11.74 -7.87 -2.65
N THR A 240 12.50 -6.93 -3.19
CA THR A 240 13.45 -6.11 -2.41
C THR A 240 12.77 -5.20 -1.39
N ASN A 241 11.44 -5.07 -1.44
CA ASN A 241 10.66 -4.34 -0.43
C ASN A 241 10.35 -5.18 0.81
N GLN A 242 10.66 -6.48 0.79
CA GLN A 242 10.47 -7.40 1.90
C GLN A 242 11.79 -7.69 2.61
N ARG A 243 11.72 -8.02 3.89
CA ARG A 243 12.89 -8.43 4.68
C ARG A 243 12.92 -9.94 4.88
N SER A 244 14.09 -10.48 5.21
CA SER A 244 14.28 -11.92 5.39
C SER A 244 13.59 -12.46 6.64
N ALA A 245 13.32 -13.77 6.64
CA ALA A 245 12.85 -14.52 7.81
C ALA A 245 13.81 -15.68 8.08
N GLN A 246 14.08 -15.99 9.34
CA GLN A 246 15.05 -17.01 9.72
C GLN A 246 14.46 -18.04 10.68
N TYR A 247 14.75 -19.31 10.40
CA TYR A 247 14.68 -20.38 11.38
C TYR A 247 16.07 -20.77 11.85
N SER A 248 16.22 -20.90 13.16
CA SER A 248 17.39 -21.44 13.84
C SER A 248 16.99 -22.74 14.54
N PHE A 249 17.83 -23.76 14.47
CA PHE A 249 17.55 -25.09 14.99
C PHE A 249 18.49 -25.45 16.12
N PHE A 250 17.93 -26.07 17.16
CA PHE A 250 18.65 -26.64 18.29
C PHE A 250 18.39 -28.14 18.35
N ILE A 251 19.45 -28.95 18.33
CA ILE A 251 19.31 -30.41 18.42
C ILE A 251 19.27 -30.83 19.88
N GLN A 252 18.20 -31.50 20.31
CA GLN A 252 18.07 -32.05 21.67
C GLN A 252 18.72 -33.43 21.79
#